data_AF-A0A2A5M7N8-F1
#
_entry.id   AF-A0A2A5M7N8-F1
#
_cell.length_a   1.000
_cell.length_b   1.000
_cell.length_c   1.000
_cell.angle_alpha   90.00
_cell.angle_beta   90.00
_cell.angle_gamma   90.00
#
_symmetry.space_group_name_H-M   'P 1'
#
loop_
_entity.id
_entity.type
_entity.pdbx_description
1 polymer ?
#
loop_
_entity_poly.entity_id
_entity_poly.type
_entity_poly.pdbx_seq_one_letter_code
_entity_poly.pdbx_strand_id
1 'polypeptide(L)'
;MALKDIGVKNIIAKATSNIHGQILSKLGATKVIYPEKESAKRLVKEFLTKDADYEVFDLSANTIRAIKINIDEKLAGNSLKHVAQNMKVISYKKLNSDWEI
;
A
#
# COMPACT_ATOMS: atom_id res chain seq x y z
N MET A 1 -1.66 -31.75 -2.77
CA MET A 1 -0.75 -32.76 -2.18
C MET A 1 0.40 -33.07 -3.12
N ALA A 2 0.13 -33.41 -4.39
CA ALA A 2 1.16 -33.71 -5.39
C ALA A 2 2.43 -32.83 -5.35
N LEU A 3 2.29 -31.49 -5.35
CA LEU A 3 3.44 -30.58 -5.28
C LEU A 3 4.24 -30.69 -3.97
N LYS A 4 3.57 -30.94 -2.85
CA LYS A 4 4.21 -31.17 -1.54
C LYS A 4 4.96 -32.50 -1.53
N ASP A 5 4.33 -33.54 -2.09
CA ASP A 5 4.86 -34.91 -2.10
C ASP A 5 6.10 -35.05 -2.99
N ILE A 6 6.18 -34.28 -4.08
CA ILE A 6 7.38 -34.20 -4.94
C ILE A 6 8.45 -33.21 -4.40
N GLY A 7 8.27 -32.67 -3.19
CA GLY A 7 9.28 -31.87 -2.50
C GLY A 7 9.39 -30.40 -2.94
N VAL A 8 8.34 -29.81 -3.54
CA VAL A 8 8.36 -28.37 -3.88
C VAL A 8 8.38 -27.53 -2.60
N LYS A 9 9.40 -26.68 -2.47
CA LYS A 9 9.61 -25.82 -1.28
C LYS A 9 8.63 -24.65 -1.21
N ASN A 10 8.29 -24.07 -2.36
CA ASN A 10 7.49 -22.85 -2.46
C ASN A 10 6.19 -23.11 -3.21
N ILE A 11 5.08 -23.26 -2.48
CA ILE A 11 3.75 -23.48 -3.04
C ILE A 11 2.90 -22.26 -2.71
N ILE A 12 2.54 -21.48 -3.73
CA ILE A 12 1.67 -20.30 -3.60
C ILE A 12 0.27 -20.68 -4.10
N ALA A 13 -0.74 -20.52 -3.24
CA ALA A 13 -2.12 -20.85 -3.58
C ALA A 13 -3.05 -19.65 -3.35
N LYS A 14 -4.02 -19.48 -4.26
CA LYS A 14 -5.07 -18.47 -4.13
C LYS A 14 -6.22 -19.02 -3.29
N ALA A 15 -6.65 -18.25 -2.29
CA ALA A 15 -7.85 -18.52 -1.49
C ALA A 15 -8.90 -17.43 -1.71
N THR A 16 -10.15 -17.86 -1.83
CA THR A 16 -11.33 -16.98 -1.98
C THR A 16 -12.03 -16.69 -0.64
N SER A 17 -11.77 -17.51 0.39
CA SER A 17 -12.35 -17.36 1.73
C SER A 17 -11.34 -17.77 2.79
N ASN A 18 -11.53 -17.29 4.01
CA ASN A 18 -10.68 -17.65 5.16
C ASN A 18 -10.62 -19.17 5.39
N ILE A 19 -11.76 -19.87 5.27
CA ILE A 19 -11.83 -21.33 5.43
C ILE A 19 -11.02 -22.04 4.33
N HIS A 20 -11.21 -21.63 3.07
CA HIS A 20 -10.46 -22.19 1.94
C HIS A 20 -8.96 -22.01 2.14
N GLY A 21 -8.53 -20.84 2.61
CA GLY A 21 -7.11 -20.59 2.88
C GLY A 21 -6.54 -21.40 4.05
N GLN A 22 -7.33 -21.65 5.11
CA GLN A 22 -6.93 -22.56 6.18
C GLN A 22 -6.75 -24.00 5.66
N ILE A 23 -7.64 -24.46 4.79
CA ILE A 23 -7.52 -25.78 4.14
C ILE A 23 -6.24 -25.85 3.31
N LEU A 24 -5.98 -24.85 2.46
CA LEU A 24 -4.78 -24.80 1.61
C LEU A 24 -3.48 -24.79 2.43
N SER A 25 -3.46 -24.04 3.54
CA SER A 25 -2.32 -24.02 4.47
C SER A 25 -2.09 -25.41 5.08
N LYS A 26 -3.14 -26.08 5.57
CA LYS A 26 -3.05 -27.45 6.11
C LYS A 26 -2.62 -28.48 5.04
N LEU A 27 -3.02 -28.30 3.79
CA LEU A 27 -2.61 -29.14 2.66
C LEU A 27 -1.15 -28.93 2.23
N GLY A 28 -0.47 -27.92 2.78
CA GLY A 28 0.95 -27.65 2.55
C GLY A 28 1.26 -26.52 1.57
N ALA A 29 0.33 -25.59 1.34
CA ALA A 29 0.67 -24.34 0.67
C ALA A 29 1.60 -23.49 1.57
N THR A 30 2.81 -23.18 1.08
CA THR A 30 3.79 -22.33 1.79
C THR A 30 3.28 -20.90 1.94
N LYS A 31 2.52 -20.40 0.97
CA LYS A 31 1.91 -19.06 1.00
C LYS A 31 0.49 -19.11 0.45
N VAL A 32 -0.44 -18.55 1.20
CA VAL A 32 -1.83 -18.38 0.76
C VAL A 32 -2.09 -16.89 0.53
N ILE A 33 -2.57 -16.54 -0.67
CA ILE A 33 -2.91 -15.17 -1.05
C ILE A 33 -4.42 -14.99 -1.18
N TYR A 34 -4.91 -13.77 -0.89
CA TYR A 34 -6.34 -13.41 -0.92
C TYR A 34 -6.55 -12.19 -1.82
N PRO A 35 -6.37 -12.32 -3.14
CA PRO A 35 -6.23 -11.17 -4.02
C PRO A 35 -7.47 -10.26 -4.03
N GLU A 36 -8.67 -10.82 -3.95
CA GLU A 36 -9.91 -10.04 -3.89
C GLU A 36 -10.00 -9.22 -2.60
N LYS A 37 -9.69 -9.80 -1.45
CA LYS A 37 -9.71 -9.11 -0.16
C LYS A 37 -8.65 -8.01 -0.08
N GLU A 38 -7.46 -8.27 -0.60
CA GLU A 38 -6.39 -7.28 -0.64
C GLU A 38 -6.69 -6.15 -1.62
N SER A 39 -7.23 -6.48 -2.80
CA SER A 39 -7.70 -5.48 -3.77
C SER A 39 -8.83 -4.65 -3.19
N ALA A 40 -9.79 -5.26 -2.49
CA ALA A 40 -10.88 -4.53 -1.83
C ALA A 40 -10.34 -3.55 -0.78
N LYS A 41 -9.39 -3.96 0.07
CA LYS A 41 -8.74 -3.05 1.03
C LYS A 41 -8.05 -1.87 0.35
N ARG A 42 -7.35 -2.13 -0.76
CA ARG A 42 -6.70 -1.10 -1.55
C ARG A 42 -7.73 -0.13 -2.15
N LEU A 43 -8.76 -0.64 -2.80
CA LEU A 43 -9.82 0.17 -3.40
C LEU A 43 -10.57 1.01 -2.37
N VAL A 44 -10.84 0.47 -1.19
CA VAL A 44 -11.47 1.21 -0.09
C VAL A 44 -10.55 2.34 0.39
N LYS A 45 -9.25 2.09 0.54
CA LYS A 45 -8.28 3.16 0.86
C LYS A 45 -8.32 4.25 -0.22
N GLU A 46 -8.20 3.89 -1.49
CA GLU A 46 -8.26 4.86 -2.60
C GLU A 46 -9.58 5.64 -2.63
N PHE A 47 -10.71 5.00 -2.35
CA PHE A 47 -12.02 5.64 -2.31
C PHE A 47 -12.16 6.62 -1.14
N LEU A 48 -11.74 6.25 0.07
CA LEU A 48 -11.78 7.14 1.24
C LEU A 48 -10.83 8.33 1.10
N THR A 49 -9.78 8.17 0.29
CA THR A 49 -8.78 9.19 0.03
C THR A 49 -9.10 10.03 -1.22
N LYS A 50 -10.16 9.72 -1.98
CA LYS A 50 -10.52 10.50 -3.19
C LYS A 50 -10.88 11.97 -2.91
N ASP A 51 -11.42 12.26 -1.73
CA ASP A 51 -11.71 13.63 -1.26
C ASP A 51 -10.52 14.28 -0.52
N ALA A 52 -9.42 13.55 -0.38
CA ALA A 52 -8.21 14.05 0.24
C ALA A 52 -7.20 14.41 -0.85
N ASP A 53 -6.69 15.65 -0.83
CA ASP A 53 -5.57 16.11 -1.68
C ASP A 53 -4.23 15.42 -1.37
N TYR A 54 -4.25 14.26 -0.69
CA TYR A 54 -3.06 13.55 -0.27
C TYR A 54 -3.15 12.04 -0.49
N GLU A 55 -2.10 11.42 -0.99
CA GLU A 55 -1.94 9.97 -1.12
C GLU A 55 -1.04 9.44 0.00
N VAL A 56 -1.45 8.39 0.72
CA VAL A 56 -0.67 7.79 1.81
C VAL A 56 -0.06 6.45 1.39
N PHE A 57 1.23 6.29 1.63
CA PHE A 57 2.00 5.08 1.40
C PHE A 57 2.51 4.53 2.72
N ASP A 58 2.09 3.32 3.09
CA ASP A 58 2.64 2.61 4.25
C ASP A 58 4.00 1.99 3.85
N LEU A 59 5.10 2.55 4.37
CA LEU A 59 6.47 2.07 4.13
C LEU A 59 6.86 0.93 5.08
N SER A 60 6.23 0.89 6.26
CA SER A 60 6.37 -0.17 7.27
C SER A 60 4.98 -0.60 7.73
N ALA A 61 4.89 -1.81 8.28
CA ALA A 61 3.65 -2.40 8.76
C ALA A 61 2.85 -1.45 9.68
N ASN A 62 3.51 -0.62 10.51
CA ASN A 62 2.86 0.35 11.39
C ASN A 62 3.72 1.59 11.79
N THR A 63 4.98 1.68 11.38
CA THR A 63 5.92 2.67 11.97
C THR A 63 6.22 3.87 11.07
N ILE A 64 6.20 3.69 9.76
CA ILE A 64 6.64 4.70 8.80
C ILE A 64 5.60 4.80 7.70
N ARG A 65 5.15 6.04 7.44
CA ARG A 65 4.25 6.38 6.35
C ARG A 65 4.85 7.54 5.57
N ALA A 66 4.77 7.47 4.25
CA ALA A 66 5.00 8.59 3.37
C ALA A 66 3.66 9.13 2.89
N ILE A 67 3.58 10.45 2.70
CA ILE A 67 2.37 11.11 2.22
C ILE A 67 2.79 12.02 1.07
N LYS A 68 2.10 11.90 -0.06
CA LYS A 68 2.23 12.81 -1.20
C LYS A 68 1.04 13.76 -1.15
N ILE A 69 1.28 15.06 -1.07
CA ILE A 69 0.24 16.08 -0.99
C ILE A 69 0.26 16.88 -2.30
N ASN A 70 -0.90 17.08 -2.91
CA ASN A 70 -1.06 18.01 -4.02
C ASN A 70 -1.29 19.42 -3.45
N ILE A 71 -0.53 20.39 -3.94
CA ILE A 71 -0.62 21.78 -3.47
C ILE A 71 -1.70 22.50 -4.29
N ASP A 72 -2.81 22.80 -3.63
CA ASP A 72 -3.90 23.61 -4.15
C ASP A 72 -3.65 25.12 -3.94
N GLU A 73 -4.44 26.01 -4.56
CA GLU A 73 -4.36 27.46 -4.41
C GLU A 73 -4.37 27.93 -2.94
N LYS A 74 -5.06 27.20 -2.05
CA LYS A 74 -5.08 27.51 -0.60
C LYS A 74 -3.72 27.32 0.08
N LEU A 75 -2.93 26.37 -0.41
CA LEU A 75 -1.61 26.04 0.12
C LEU A 75 -0.49 26.76 -0.64
N ALA A 76 -0.76 27.24 -1.85
CA ALA A 76 0.17 28.03 -2.64
C ALA A 76 0.65 29.29 -1.89
N GLY A 77 1.93 29.62 -2.04
CA GLY A 77 2.56 30.77 -1.36
C GLY A 77 2.99 30.52 0.09
N ASN A 78 2.60 29.40 0.71
CA ASN A 78 3.10 29.03 2.04
C ASN A 78 4.51 28.43 1.98
N SER A 79 5.28 28.59 3.05
CA SER A 79 6.58 27.93 3.18
C SER A 79 6.42 26.41 3.35
N LEU A 80 7.40 25.63 2.87
CA LEU A 80 7.42 24.16 3.05
C LEU A 80 7.29 23.74 4.52
N LYS A 81 7.85 24.53 5.45
CA LYS A 81 7.73 24.29 6.89
C LYS A 81 6.29 24.44 7.37
N HIS A 82 5.54 25.39 6.84
CA HIS A 82 4.13 25.59 7.18
C HIS A 82 3.26 24.44 6.64
N VAL A 83 3.54 23.98 5.42
CA VAL A 83 2.81 22.87 4.78
C VAL A 83 3.12 21.53 5.46
N ALA A 84 4.39 21.24 5.71
CA ALA A 84 4.81 19.96 6.28
C ALA A 84 4.56 19.83 7.78
N GLN A 85 4.48 20.95 8.52
CA GLN A 85 4.33 20.98 9.97
C GLN A 85 5.31 20.04 10.69
N ASN A 86 4.81 18.90 11.21
CA ASN A 86 5.59 17.89 11.94
C ASN A 86 6.14 16.77 11.04
N MET A 87 5.90 16.83 9.73
CA MET A 87 6.38 15.84 8.76
C MET A 87 7.73 16.25 8.19
N LYS A 88 8.57 15.25 7.90
CA LYS A 88 9.82 15.47 7.17
C LYS A 88 9.52 15.55 5.68
N VAL A 89 9.90 16.66 5.05
CA VAL A 89 9.87 16.80 3.58
C VAL A 89 10.97 15.92 2.99
N ILE A 90 10.59 15.08 2.02
CA ILE A 90 11.53 14.19 1.31
C ILE A 90 11.86 14.79 -0.06
N SER A 91 10.84 15.29 -0.76
CA SER A 91 10.97 15.90 -2.07
C SER A 91 9.72 16.72 -2.41
N TYR A 92 9.85 17.66 -3.34
CA TYR A 92 8.73 18.36 -3.96
C TYR A 92 8.88 18.34 -5.48
N LYS A 93 7.76 18.48 -6.19
CA LYS A 93 7.73 18.49 -7.66
C LYS A 93 6.83 19.61 -8.14
N LYS A 94 7.38 20.51 -8.96
CA LYS A 94 6.60 21.53 -9.68
C LYS A 94 6.00 20.92 -10.95
N LEU A 95 4.88 21.46 -11.41
CA LEU A 95 4.26 21.03 -12.68
C LEU A 95 5.33 21.10 -13.80
N ASN A 96 5.51 20.01 -14.54
CA ASN A 96 6.50 19.87 -15.62
C ASN A 96 8.00 20.00 -15.24
N SER A 97 8.36 19.86 -13.97
CA SER A 97 9.76 19.78 -13.53
C SER A 97 10.09 18.40 -12.94
N ASP A 98 11.37 18.08 -12.80
CA ASP A 98 11.82 16.87 -12.09
C ASP A 98 11.66 17.01 -10.57
N TRP A 99 11.91 15.94 -9.81
CA TRP A 99 11.83 16.00 -8.36
C TRP A 99 13.00 16.79 -7.76
N GLU A 100 12.69 17.79 -6.94
CA GLU A 100 13.67 18.62 -6.23
C GLU A 100 13.64 18.28 -4.72
N ILE A 101 14.75 18.53 -4.01
CA ILE A 101 14.93 18.26 -2.57
C ILE A 101 14.81 19.56 -1.78
#